data_AF-A0A7R8V0H3-F1
#
_entry.id   AF-A0A7R8V0H3-F1
#
_cell.length_a   1.000
_cell.length_b   1.000
_cell.length_c   1.000
_cell.angle_alpha   90.00
_cell.angle_beta   90.00
_cell.angle_gamma   90.00
#
_symmetry.space_group_name_H-M   'P 1'
#
loop_
_entity.id
_entity.type
_entity.pdbx_description
1 polymer ?
#
loop_
_entity_poly.entity_id
_entity_poly.type
_entity_poly.pdbx_seq_one_letter_code
_entity_poly.pdbx_strand_id
1 'polypeptide(L)'
;MRLIQINLNHCEAAQDLLSQTIYEKGIEAAIISEPYRNNKSGAWTADETGKAAIWACGNQAIQEVMEFPEVEFVRAKIAGIYIHSCYAPPSATITEFEGMLGMLVSDTRSRNPKIIAGHFNAWAVDWGSRTKNTRGRILLEAFAELDFVLASTGNVSTFRGTRSGSIVDLTYVSTTLARRMTWFVSEHYTHSDHQAIFLQIEYGPCVDTCSHEAGNRGWSVKGLEEDAFIEMLLGGQSPGGAATEKVEQMMGRITRACDAAMPSRRVLAKRRSNY
;
A
#
# COMPACT_ATOMS: atom_id res chain seq x y z
N MET A 1 -15.52 -1.77 -0.89
CA MET A 1 -15.03 -0.40 -0.89
C MET A 1 -14.46 -0.08 -2.26
N ARG A 2 -15.03 0.87 -2.99
CA ARG A 2 -14.45 1.39 -4.23
C ARG A 2 -13.69 2.68 -3.93
N LEU A 3 -12.41 2.73 -4.30
CA LEU A 3 -11.57 3.90 -4.15
C LEU A 3 -11.02 4.34 -5.51
N ILE A 4 -10.75 5.64 -5.62
CA ILE A 4 -10.00 6.22 -6.73
C ILE A 4 -8.77 6.95 -6.18
N GLN A 5 -7.61 6.71 -6.78
CA GLN A 5 -6.41 7.51 -6.58
C GLN A 5 -6.17 8.36 -7.84
N ILE A 6 -5.92 9.65 -7.67
CA ILE A 6 -5.66 10.55 -8.80
C ILE A 6 -4.83 11.76 -8.38
N ASN A 7 -3.87 12.15 -9.22
CA ASN A 7 -3.26 13.46 -9.17
C ASN A 7 -4.01 14.40 -10.14
N LEU A 8 -4.57 15.49 -9.62
CA LEU A 8 -5.37 16.43 -10.39
C LEU A 8 -4.52 17.53 -11.04
N ASN A 9 -3.23 17.59 -10.73
CA ASN A 9 -2.26 18.56 -11.25
C ASN A 9 -2.79 20.01 -11.15
N HIS A 10 -3.46 20.30 -10.03
CA HIS A 10 -4.10 21.58 -9.74
C HIS A 10 -5.03 22.09 -10.86
N CYS A 11 -5.68 21.19 -11.59
CA CYS A 11 -6.57 21.51 -12.70
C CYS A 11 -8.04 21.51 -12.26
N GLU A 12 -8.73 22.64 -12.46
CA GLU A 12 -10.15 22.79 -12.12
C GLU A 12 -11.02 21.76 -12.86
N ALA A 13 -10.84 21.65 -14.18
CA ALA A 13 -11.60 20.71 -15.02
C ALA A 13 -11.38 19.25 -14.60
N ALA A 14 -10.17 18.90 -14.16
CA ALA A 14 -9.88 17.56 -13.66
C ALA A 14 -10.62 17.27 -12.34
N GLN A 15 -10.69 18.25 -11.44
CA GLN A 15 -11.40 18.09 -10.17
C GLN A 15 -12.92 18.05 -10.36
N ASP A 16 -13.47 18.84 -11.29
CA ASP A 16 -14.89 18.79 -11.64
C ASP A 16 -15.24 17.43 -12.26
N LEU A 17 -14.41 16.93 -13.18
CA LEU A 17 -14.61 15.61 -13.80
C LEU A 17 -14.45 14.45 -12.78
N LEU A 18 -13.57 14.59 -11.79
CA LEU A 18 -13.46 13.64 -10.69
C LEU A 18 -14.80 13.51 -9.94
N SER A 19 -15.50 14.63 -9.70
CA SER A 19 -16.80 14.62 -9.02
C SER A 19 -17.85 13.80 -9.80
N GLN A 20 -17.87 13.96 -11.13
CA GLN A 20 -18.73 13.16 -12.01
C GLN A 20 -18.33 11.68 -11.99
N THR A 21 -17.02 11.40 -12.08
CA THR A 21 -16.48 10.03 -12.06
C THR A 21 -16.83 9.31 -10.76
N ILE A 22 -16.75 10.02 -9.62
CA ILE A 22 -17.13 9.51 -8.30
C ILE A 22 -18.60 9.06 -8.31
N TYR A 23 -19.49 9.90 -8.83
CA TYR A 23 -20.91 9.59 -8.92
C TYR A 23 -21.18 8.38 -9.83
N GLU A 24 -20.67 8.40 -11.07
CA GLU A 24 -20.93 7.36 -12.06
C GLU A 24 -20.37 5.98 -11.67
N LYS A 25 -19.19 5.97 -11.05
CA LYS A 25 -18.50 4.71 -10.69
C LYS A 25 -18.85 4.24 -9.28
N GLY A 26 -19.64 5.01 -8.52
CA GLY A 26 -20.00 4.71 -7.14
C GLY A 26 -18.78 4.63 -6.23
N ILE A 27 -17.91 5.64 -6.32
CA ILE A 27 -16.67 5.71 -5.52
C ILE A 27 -17.01 6.11 -4.09
N GLU A 28 -16.44 5.38 -3.15
CA GLU A 28 -16.70 5.55 -1.72
C GLU A 28 -15.63 6.42 -1.05
N ALA A 29 -14.40 6.41 -1.56
CA ALA A 29 -13.34 7.31 -1.12
C ALA A 29 -12.40 7.69 -2.27
N ALA A 30 -11.97 8.94 -2.33
CA ALA A 30 -10.96 9.42 -3.26
C ALA A 30 -9.67 9.81 -2.52
N ILE A 31 -8.53 9.40 -3.08
CA ILE A 31 -7.17 9.70 -2.62
C ILE A 31 -6.56 10.64 -3.65
N ILE A 32 -6.39 11.90 -3.27
CA ILE A 32 -6.19 12.99 -4.22
C ILE A 32 -4.83 13.64 -3.97
N SER A 33 -4.05 13.81 -5.04
CA SER A 33 -2.87 14.66 -5.07
C SER A 33 -3.15 15.93 -5.89
N GLU A 34 -2.58 17.05 -5.47
CA GLU A 34 -2.71 18.39 -6.06
C GLU A 34 -4.14 18.80 -6.45
N PRO A 35 -5.11 18.81 -5.51
CA PRO A 35 -6.42 19.37 -5.81
C PRO A 35 -6.32 20.83 -6.28
N TYR A 36 -7.24 21.25 -7.14
CA TYR A 36 -7.42 22.66 -7.50
C TYR A 36 -7.95 23.45 -6.30
N ARG A 37 -8.93 22.89 -5.58
CA ARG A 37 -9.53 23.49 -4.39
C ARG A 37 -9.78 22.46 -3.29
N ASN A 38 -9.56 22.85 -2.04
CA ASN A 38 -9.91 22.03 -0.87
C ASN A 38 -11.33 22.31 -0.42
N ASN A 39 -12.11 21.25 -0.14
CA ASN A 39 -13.47 21.39 0.36
C ASN A 39 -13.48 21.50 1.89
N LYS A 40 -14.34 22.36 2.44
CA LYS A 40 -14.52 22.55 3.90
C LYS A 40 -15.57 21.62 4.51
N SER A 41 -16.13 20.69 3.72
CA SER A 41 -17.05 19.68 4.22
C SER A 41 -16.37 18.70 5.19
N GLY A 42 -17.09 18.17 6.18
CA GLY A 42 -16.56 17.11 7.06
C GLY A 42 -16.25 15.78 6.36
N ALA A 43 -16.56 15.68 5.06
CA ALA A 43 -16.21 14.57 4.19
C ALA A 43 -14.82 14.72 3.53
N TRP A 44 -14.16 15.87 3.68
CA TRP A 44 -12.87 16.17 3.07
C TRP A 44 -11.82 16.45 4.16
N THR A 45 -10.63 15.88 4.00
CA THR A 45 -9.47 16.22 4.81
C THR A 45 -8.25 16.38 3.91
N ALA A 46 -7.36 17.30 4.27
CA ALA A 46 -6.16 17.61 3.50
C ALA A 46 -4.96 17.77 4.44
N ASP A 47 -3.78 17.65 3.88
CA ASP A 47 -2.52 17.96 4.55
C ASP A 47 -2.39 19.48 4.79
N GLU A 48 -1.35 19.89 5.51
CA GLU A 48 -1.13 21.31 5.83
C GLU A 48 -0.99 22.18 4.58
N THR A 49 -0.38 21.65 3.51
CA THR A 49 -0.18 22.39 2.26
C THR A 49 -1.41 22.39 1.34
N GLY A 50 -2.37 21.51 1.63
CA GLY A 50 -3.55 21.29 0.79
C GLY A 50 -3.25 20.58 -0.54
N LYS A 51 -2.10 19.92 -0.67
CA LYS A 51 -1.64 19.19 -1.86
C LYS A 51 -1.86 17.69 -1.79
N ALA A 52 -2.14 17.13 -0.62
CA ALA A 52 -2.62 15.76 -0.45
C ALA A 52 -3.98 15.80 0.27
N ALA A 53 -4.98 15.12 -0.29
CA ALA A 53 -6.33 15.12 0.26
C ALA A 53 -6.99 13.75 0.19
N ILE A 54 -7.96 13.54 1.09
CA ILE A 54 -8.87 12.39 1.09
C ILE A 54 -10.30 12.91 1.11
N TRP A 55 -11.12 12.37 0.22
CA TRP A 55 -12.54 12.68 0.15
C TRP A 55 -13.38 11.43 0.39
N ALA A 56 -14.12 11.37 1.49
CA ALA A 56 -15.16 10.37 1.73
C ALA A 56 -16.40 10.69 0.88
N CYS A 57 -16.59 9.96 -0.21
CA CYS A 57 -17.61 10.26 -1.21
C CYS A 57 -18.84 9.36 -1.09
N GLY A 58 -18.71 8.22 -0.41
CA GLY A 58 -19.79 7.26 -0.23
C GLY A 58 -20.63 7.53 1.02
N ASN A 59 -21.37 6.51 1.43
CA ASN A 59 -22.24 6.58 2.62
C ASN A 59 -21.47 6.50 3.94
N GLN A 60 -20.18 6.13 3.90
CA GLN A 60 -19.34 6.00 5.09
C GLN A 60 -18.63 7.34 5.35
N ALA A 61 -18.94 7.95 6.48
CA ALA A 61 -18.24 9.16 6.94
C ALA A 61 -16.79 8.86 7.34
N ILE A 62 -15.99 9.92 7.39
CA ILE A 62 -14.66 9.86 8.00
C ILE A 62 -14.82 9.59 9.50
N GLN A 63 -14.20 8.51 9.98
CA GLN A 63 -14.28 8.03 11.36
C GLN A 63 -13.18 8.63 12.23
N GLU A 64 -12.02 8.93 11.63
CA GLU A 64 -10.83 9.42 12.31
C GLU A 64 -10.01 10.25 11.30
N VAL A 65 -9.42 11.36 11.75
CA VAL A 65 -8.44 12.15 10.98
C VAL A 65 -7.17 12.31 11.80
N MET A 66 -6.13 12.89 11.21
CA MET A 66 -4.97 13.35 11.98
C MET A 66 -5.39 14.49 12.91
N GLU A 67 -4.89 14.48 14.14
CA GLU A 67 -5.14 15.56 15.10
C GLU A 67 -4.41 16.84 14.68
N PHE A 68 -3.18 16.67 14.20
CA PHE A 68 -2.34 17.73 13.65
C PHE A 68 -2.12 17.45 12.15
N PRO A 69 -2.39 18.43 11.27
CA PRO A 69 -2.01 18.32 9.87
C PRO A 69 -0.50 18.13 9.75
N GLU A 70 -0.09 17.18 8.92
CA GLU A 70 1.31 17.03 8.51
C GLU A 70 1.51 17.66 7.15
N VAL A 71 2.76 17.93 6.80
CA VAL A 71 3.13 18.39 5.46
C VAL A 71 3.26 17.17 4.54
N GLU A 72 2.75 17.28 3.30
CA GLU A 72 2.93 16.30 2.21
C GLU A 72 2.13 14.97 2.35
N PHE A 73 1.46 14.74 3.48
CA PHE A 73 0.50 13.64 3.59
C PHE A 73 -0.65 13.93 4.56
N VAL A 74 -1.76 13.21 4.38
CA VAL A 74 -2.90 13.21 5.30
C VAL A 74 -3.43 11.81 5.48
N ARG A 75 -3.99 11.54 6.66
CA ARG A 75 -4.63 10.27 6.99
C ARG A 75 -6.10 10.46 7.37
N ALA A 76 -6.94 9.57 6.87
CA ALA A 76 -8.31 9.38 7.32
C ALA A 76 -8.60 7.91 7.59
N LYS A 77 -9.53 7.62 8.49
CA LYS A 77 -10.11 6.29 8.65
C LYS A 77 -11.52 6.27 8.05
N ILE A 78 -11.75 5.43 7.05
CA ILE A 78 -13.06 5.30 6.39
C ILE A 78 -13.40 3.81 6.30
N ALA A 79 -14.62 3.44 6.68
CA ALA A 79 -15.08 2.06 6.71
C ALA A 79 -14.13 1.10 7.47
N GLY A 80 -13.47 1.58 8.54
CA GLY A 80 -12.52 0.80 9.33
C GLY A 80 -11.11 0.68 8.75
N ILE A 81 -10.84 1.26 7.58
CA ILE A 81 -9.53 1.21 6.90
C ILE A 81 -8.82 2.55 7.07
N TYR A 82 -7.55 2.51 7.47
CA TYR A 82 -6.68 3.69 7.49
C TYR A 82 -6.18 3.98 6.07
N ILE A 83 -6.46 5.17 5.57
CA ILE A 83 -6.09 5.62 4.23
C ILE A 83 -5.17 6.81 4.39
N HIS A 84 -4.02 6.76 3.71
CA HIS A 84 -3.06 7.84 3.62
C HIS A 84 -3.00 8.33 2.18
N SER A 85 -3.19 9.64 2.00
CA SER A 85 -2.92 10.34 0.75
C SER A 85 -1.59 11.04 0.85
N CYS A 86 -0.72 10.88 -0.14
CA CYS A 86 0.61 11.46 -0.15
C CYS A 86 0.83 12.30 -1.42
N TYR A 87 1.55 13.40 -1.27
CA TYR A 87 2.11 14.15 -2.38
C TYR A 87 3.51 14.61 -2.00
N ALA A 88 4.52 13.99 -2.60
CA ALA A 88 5.91 14.37 -2.39
C ALA A 88 6.37 15.21 -3.60
N PRO A 89 6.56 16.53 -3.45
CA PRO A 89 6.90 17.42 -4.55
C PRO A 89 8.21 17.02 -5.23
N PRO A 90 8.34 17.21 -6.56
CA PRO A 90 9.60 16.95 -7.25
C PRO A 90 10.69 17.97 -6.87
N SER A 91 10.28 19.14 -6.36
CA SER A 91 11.15 20.20 -5.86
C SER A 91 11.69 19.92 -4.45
N ALA A 92 11.11 18.97 -3.71
CA ALA A 92 11.56 18.65 -2.37
C ALA A 92 12.96 18.04 -2.40
N THR A 93 13.84 18.51 -1.52
CA THR A 93 15.17 17.96 -1.30
C THR A 93 15.08 16.52 -0.80
N ILE A 94 16.19 15.78 -0.90
CA ILE A 94 16.24 14.41 -0.38
C ILE A 94 15.99 14.37 1.13
N THR A 95 16.50 15.35 1.88
CA THR A 95 16.31 15.43 3.34
C THR A 95 14.85 15.70 3.71
N GLU A 96 14.16 16.60 2.99
CA GLU A 96 12.72 16.83 3.18
C GLU A 96 11.92 15.56 2.89
N PHE A 97 12.26 14.86 1.80
CA PHE A 97 11.62 13.60 1.43
C PHE A 97 11.83 12.48 2.46
N GLU A 98 13.05 12.33 2.98
CA GLU A 98 13.36 11.39 4.07
C GLU A 98 12.57 11.73 5.35
N GLY A 99 12.48 13.02 5.69
CA GLY A 99 11.69 13.50 6.82
C GLY A 99 10.20 13.16 6.69
N MET A 100 9.61 13.45 5.53
CA MET A 100 8.22 13.11 5.22
C MET A 100 7.97 11.60 5.33
N LEU A 101 8.85 10.77 4.75
CA LEU A 101 8.72 9.31 4.83
C LEU A 101 8.87 8.80 6.27
N GLY A 102 9.77 9.39 7.07
CA GLY A 102 9.93 9.04 8.48
C GLY A 102 8.65 9.27 9.30
N MET A 103 8.02 10.43 9.11
CA MET A 103 6.74 10.77 9.75
C MET A 103 5.62 9.83 9.27
N LEU A 104 5.52 9.59 7.96
CA LEU A 104 4.54 8.68 7.37
C LEU A 104 4.68 7.25 7.89
N VAL A 105 5.90 6.71 7.96
CA VAL A 105 6.18 5.35 8.47
C VAL A 105 5.85 5.26 9.96
N SER A 106 6.23 6.26 10.75
CA SER A 106 5.93 6.33 12.19
C SER A 106 4.42 6.31 12.45
N ASP A 107 3.66 7.15 11.75
CA ASP A 107 2.21 7.17 11.82
C ASP A 107 1.64 5.81 11.37
N THR A 108 2.12 5.26 10.26
CA THR A 108 1.49 4.09 9.66
C THR A 108 1.76 2.77 10.40
N ARG A 109 2.84 2.68 11.20
CA ARG A 109 3.31 1.42 11.81
C ARG A 109 2.25 0.70 12.64
N SER A 110 1.51 1.42 13.49
CA SER A 110 0.54 0.85 14.45
C SER A 110 -0.88 0.69 13.89
N ARG A 111 -1.12 1.06 12.63
CA ARG A 111 -2.45 1.14 12.03
C ARG A 111 -2.69 -0.04 11.08
N ASN A 112 -3.82 -0.73 11.23
CA ASN A 112 -4.24 -1.83 10.35
C ASN A 112 -5.78 -1.96 10.33
N PRO A 113 -6.39 -2.37 9.21
CA PRO A 113 -5.80 -2.46 7.86
C PRO A 113 -5.52 -1.06 7.28
N LYS A 114 -4.61 -0.97 6.30
CA LYS A 114 -4.08 0.32 5.83
C LYS A 114 -3.76 0.37 4.34
N ILE A 115 -3.90 1.56 3.77
CA ILE A 115 -3.59 1.91 2.37
C ILE A 115 -2.74 3.19 2.40
N ILE A 116 -1.58 3.18 1.75
CA ILE A 116 -0.85 4.39 1.40
C ILE A 116 -0.91 4.55 -0.10
N ALA A 117 -1.36 5.70 -0.57
CA ALA A 117 -1.44 5.98 -1.98
C ALA A 117 -1.16 7.44 -2.25
N GLY A 118 -0.51 7.71 -3.37
CA GLY A 118 -0.18 9.08 -3.72
C GLY A 118 0.91 9.19 -4.76
N HIS A 119 1.36 10.42 -4.95
CA HIS A 119 2.35 10.78 -5.93
C HIS A 119 3.70 11.04 -5.25
N PHE A 120 4.67 10.13 -5.42
CA PHE A 120 5.94 10.18 -4.68
C PHE A 120 7.11 10.80 -5.46
N ASN A 121 6.95 11.04 -6.77
CA ASN A 121 8.06 11.45 -7.65
C ASN A 121 9.30 10.55 -7.52
N ALA A 122 9.08 9.24 -7.38
CA ALA A 122 10.13 8.25 -7.14
C ALA A 122 10.11 7.18 -8.25
N TRP A 123 11.30 6.72 -8.66
CA TRP A 123 11.44 5.71 -9.72
C TRP A 123 12.15 4.47 -9.17
N ALA A 124 11.56 3.32 -9.40
CA ALA A 124 12.16 2.02 -9.14
C ALA A 124 11.63 0.97 -10.13
N VAL A 125 12.47 -0.03 -10.39
CA VAL A 125 12.14 -1.15 -11.27
C VAL A 125 10.97 -1.98 -10.71
N ASP A 126 10.81 -1.98 -9.39
CA ASP A 126 9.78 -2.71 -8.62
C ASP A 126 8.35 -2.34 -9.04
N TRP A 127 8.11 -1.09 -9.46
CA TRP A 127 6.84 -0.62 -10.02
C TRP A 127 6.95 -0.27 -11.51
N GLY A 128 7.87 -0.91 -12.24
CA GLY A 128 7.93 -0.82 -13.70
C GLY A 128 8.67 0.41 -14.26
N SER A 129 9.40 1.17 -13.45
CA SER A 129 10.29 2.22 -13.98
C SER A 129 11.50 1.60 -14.69
N ARG A 130 12.04 2.29 -15.69
CA ARG A 130 13.25 1.83 -16.42
C ARG A 130 14.50 1.81 -15.56
N THR A 131 14.59 2.74 -14.60
CA THR A 131 15.73 2.91 -13.70
C THR A 131 15.24 3.17 -12.29
N LYS A 132 16.15 3.00 -11.32
CA LYS A 132 15.92 3.36 -9.92
C LYS A 132 16.66 4.66 -9.60
N ASN A 133 15.95 5.65 -9.06
CA ASN A 133 16.54 6.90 -8.58
C ASN A 133 16.72 6.89 -7.05
N THR A 134 17.38 7.93 -6.51
CA THR A 134 17.64 8.04 -5.06
C THR A 134 16.35 8.00 -4.24
N ARG A 135 15.30 8.71 -4.67
CA ARG A 135 13.99 8.71 -4.02
C ARG A 135 13.35 7.32 -4.00
N GLY A 136 13.41 6.59 -5.12
CA GLY A 136 12.91 5.23 -5.20
C GLY A 136 13.63 4.26 -4.26
N ARG A 137 14.96 4.39 -4.15
CA ARG A 137 15.73 3.60 -3.18
C ARG A 137 15.29 3.88 -1.73
N ILE A 138 15.23 5.17 -1.34
CA ILE A 138 14.84 5.59 0.01
C ILE A 138 13.40 5.12 0.32
N LEU A 139 12.49 5.26 -0.64
CA LEU A 139 11.09 4.84 -0.45
C LEU A 139 10.97 3.33 -0.25
N LEU A 140 11.69 2.53 -1.02
CA LEU A 140 11.73 1.07 -0.85
C LEU A 140 12.30 0.68 0.53
N GLU A 141 13.39 1.32 0.96
CA GLU A 141 14.00 1.08 2.28
C GLU A 141 13.04 1.46 3.42
N ALA A 142 12.40 2.64 3.35
CA ALA A 142 11.46 3.10 4.36
C ALA A 142 10.21 2.21 4.48
N PHE A 143 9.69 1.72 3.35
CA PHE A 143 8.47 0.91 3.36
C PHE A 143 8.74 -0.58 3.61
N ALA A 144 9.98 -1.05 3.53
CA ALA A 144 10.36 -2.41 3.91
C ALA A 144 10.07 -2.71 5.40
N GLU A 145 10.00 -1.68 6.24
CA GLU A 145 9.65 -1.82 7.66
C GLU A 145 8.14 -2.01 7.91
N LEU A 146 7.31 -1.82 6.88
CA LEU A 146 5.86 -1.90 6.98
C LEU A 146 5.38 -3.22 6.36
N ASP A 147 4.37 -3.86 6.98
CA ASP A 147 3.69 -5.03 6.41
C ASP A 147 2.78 -4.59 5.24
N PHE A 148 3.42 -4.36 4.09
CA PHE A 148 2.80 -3.89 2.86
C PHE A 148 3.08 -4.77 1.65
N VAL A 149 2.13 -4.72 0.73
CA VAL A 149 2.26 -5.19 -0.64
C VAL A 149 2.17 -3.98 -1.56
N LEU A 150 3.15 -3.84 -2.46
CA LEU A 150 3.09 -2.89 -3.56
C LEU A 150 2.01 -3.35 -4.56
N ALA A 151 0.95 -2.56 -4.72
CA ALA A 151 -0.13 -2.86 -5.64
C ALA A 151 0.11 -2.33 -7.05
N SER A 152 0.88 -1.23 -7.17
CA SER A 152 1.26 -0.60 -8.44
C SER A 152 2.27 -1.46 -9.22
N THR A 153 1.84 -2.64 -9.62
CA THR A 153 2.61 -3.61 -10.39
C THR A 153 2.13 -3.62 -11.84
N GLY A 154 3.08 -3.71 -12.77
CA GLY A 154 2.81 -3.72 -14.20
C GLY A 154 3.50 -2.59 -14.97
N ASN A 155 3.15 -2.47 -16.25
CA ASN A 155 3.79 -1.55 -17.20
C ASN A 155 2.85 -0.45 -17.69
N VAL A 156 1.67 -0.28 -17.07
CA VAL A 156 0.72 0.77 -17.44
C VAL A 156 1.15 2.07 -16.77
N SER A 157 1.40 3.07 -17.60
CA SER A 157 1.82 4.40 -17.15
C SER A 157 0.76 5.04 -16.25
N THR A 158 1.16 5.69 -15.16
CA THR A 158 0.23 6.48 -14.33
C THR A 158 0.24 7.95 -14.71
N PHE A 159 1.30 8.40 -15.38
CA PHE A 159 1.47 9.74 -15.92
C PHE A 159 1.72 9.69 -17.42
N ARG A 160 1.04 10.54 -18.20
CA ARG A 160 1.19 10.65 -19.65
C ARG A 160 1.77 12.02 -20.01
N GLY A 161 3.10 12.09 -20.00
CA GLY A 161 3.81 13.25 -20.53
C GLY A 161 3.78 13.31 -22.07
N THR A 162 4.16 14.45 -22.63
CA THR A 162 4.17 14.71 -24.08
C THR A 162 5.14 13.82 -24.88
N ARG A 163 6.12 13.19 -24.24
CA ARG A 163 7.18 12.40 -24.89
C ARG A 163 7.31 10.96 -24.40
N SER A 164 6.94 10.68 -23.15
CA SER A 164 7.01 9.35 -22.55
C SER A 164 6.16 9.27 -21.29
N GLY A 165 5.58 8.10 -21.04
CA GLY A 165 4.88 7.81 -19.80
C GLY A 165 5.82 7.45 -18.65
N SER A 166 5.40 7.70 -17.42
CA SER A 166 6.06 7.26 -16.18
C SER A 166 5.07 6.66 -15.17
N ILE A 167 5.60 5.84 -14.25
CA ILE A 167 4.85 5.25 -13.13
C ILE A 167 5.38 5.90 -11.85
N VAL A 168 4.62 6.88 -11.36
CA VAL A 168 5.02 7.78 -10.26
C VAL A 168 3.95 7.90 -9.18
N ASP A 169 2.75 7.42 -9.49
CA ASP A 169 1.63 7.29 -8.57
C ASP A 169 1.64 5.87 -8.02
N LEU A 170 1.95 5.74 -6.74
CA LEU A 170 2.14 4.45 -6.08
C LEU A 170 1.01 4.17 -5.11
N THR A 171 0.72 2.89 -4.96
CA THR A 171 -0.26 2.35 -4.02
C THR A 171 0.36 1.18 -3.27
N TYR A 172 0.42 1.29 -1.96
CA TYR A 172 0.82 0.24 -1.03
C TYR A 172 -0.38 -0.12 -0.15
N VAL A 173 -0.61 -1.40 0.07
CA VAL A 173 -1.76 -1.89 0.85
C VAL A 173 -1.32 -2.96 1.82
N SER A 174 -1.93 -3.03 3.00
CA SER A 174 -1.64 -4.10 3.96
C SER A 174 -1.95 -5.47 3.35
N THR A 175 -1.16 -6.48 3.70
CA THR A 175 -1.27 -7.85 3.17
C THR A 175 -2.70 -8.41 3.27
N THR A 176 -3.44 -8.04 4.32
CA THR A 176 -4.85 -8.41 4.53
C THR A 176 -5.81 -7.83 3.47
N LEU A 177 -5.55 -6.62 2.98
CA LEU A 177 -6.36 -5.97 1.94
C LEU A 177 -5.96 -6.46 0.55
N ALA A 178 -4.65 -6.67 0.31
CA ALA A 178 -4.12 -7.09 -0.98
C ALA A 178 -4.83 -8.34 -1.53
N ARG A 179 -5.17 -9.30 -0.66
CA ARG A 179 -5.84 -10.56 -1.04
C ARG A 179 -7.27 -10.40 -1.55
N ARG A 180 -7.92 -9.27 -1.28
CA ARG A 180 -9.33 -9.01 -1.60
C ARG A 180 -9.50 -7.74 -2.41
N MET A 181 -8.41 -7.27 -3.00
CA MET A 181 -8.37 -6.02 -3.72
C MET A 181 -8.05 -6.26 -5.18
N THR A 182 -8.84 -5.66 -6.06
CA THR A 182 -8.44 -5.44 -7.46
C THR A 182 -7.87 -4.03 -7.59
N TRP A 183 -6.73 -3.92 -8.26
CA TRP A 183 -6.07 -2.65 -8.57
C TRP A 183 -5.87 -2.53 -10.08
N PHE A 184 -6.22 -1.38 -10.65
CA PHE A 184 -5.96 -1.12 -12.07
C PHE A 184 -5.87 0.37 -12.38
N VAL A 185 -5.05 0.70 -13.38
CA VAL A 185 -5.01 2.03 -13.98
C VAL A 185 -6.14 2.15 -15.00
N SER A 186 -6.93 3.20 -14.90
CA SER A 186 -8.00 3.50 -15.84
C SER A 186 -7.48 4.29 -17.04
N GLU A 187 -7.98 3.94 -18.22
CA GLU A 187 -7.76 4.71 -19.45
C GLU A 187 -8.80 5.81 -19.68
N HIS A 188 -9.79 5.92 -18.78
CA HIS A 188 -10.75 7.01 -18.84
C HIS A 188 -10.05 8.36 -18.76
N TYR A 189 -10.54 9.30 -19.56
CA TYR A 189 -10.03 10.66 -19.60
C TYR A 189 -10.33 11.38 -18.27
N THR A 190 -9.34 12.10 -17.75
CA THR A 190 -9.41 12.77 -16.43
C THR A 190 -9.19 14.28 -16.50
N HIS A 191 -8.97 14.87 -17.68
CA HIS A 191 -8.44 16.24 -17.86
C HIS A 191 -7.07 16.52 -17.19
N SER A 192 -6.50 15.54 -16.49
CA SER A 192 -5.15 15.55 -15.96
C SER A 192 -4.22 14.78 -16.91
N ASP A 193 -2.93 15.09 -16.88
CA ASP A 193 -1.88 14.26 -17.45
C ASP A 193 -1.65 12.98 -16.64
N HIS A 194 -2.20 12.89 -15.43
CA HIS A 194 -2.27 11.67 -14.64
C HIS A 194 -3.52 10.84 -14.93
N GLN A 195 -3.32 9.52 -14.98
CA GLN A 195 -4.37 8.53 -15.09
C GLN A 195 -4.96 8.21 -13.72
N ALA A 196 -6.27 8.04 -13.66
CA ALA A 196 -6.94 7.57 -12.46
C ALA A 196 -6.57 6.11 -12.17
N ILE A 197 -6.37 5.78 -10.91
CA ILE A 197 -6.13 4.42 -10.42
C ILE A 197 -7.36 4.01 -9.61
N PHE A 198 -7.92 2.83 -9.88
CA PHE A 198 -9.07 2.31 -9.15
C PHE A 198 -8.64 1.16 -8.24
N LEU A 199 -9.16 1.17 -7.01
CA LEU A 199 -9.03 0.09 -6.06
C LEU A 199 -10.43 -0.41 -5.71
N GLN A 200 -10.66 -1.71 -5.82
CA GLN A 200 -11.92 -2.33 -5.41
C GLN A 200 -11.64 -3.39 -4.36
N ILE A 201 -12.09 -3.14 -3.13
CA ILE A 201 -11.93 -4.03 -1.98
C ILE A 201 -13.25 -4.75 -1.73
N GLU A 202 -13.25 -6.07 -1.72
CA GLU A 202 -14.43 -6.87 -1.46
C GLU A 202 -14.75 -6.95 0.04
N TYR A 203 -16.04 -6.77 0.40
CA TYR A 203 -16.54 -6.95 1.75
C TYR A 203 -17.00 -8.40 1.93
N GLY A 204 -16.33 -9.18 2.78
CA GLY A 204 -16.76 -10.55 3.10
C GLY A 204 -15.73 -11.34 3.91
N PRO A 205 -16.11 -12.46 4.54
CA PRO A 205 -15.15 -13.42 5.09
C PRO A 205 -14.30 -13.99 3.95
N CYS A 206 -13.01 -14.21 4.21
CA CYS A 206 -12.14 -14.95 3.30
C CYS A 206 -12.78 -16.33 3.12
N VAL A 207 -13.18 -16.69 1.90
CA VAL A 207 -13.26 -18.10 1.58
C VAL A 207 -11.84 -18.52 1.24
N ASP A 208 -11.07 -18.84 2.27
CA ASP A 208 -9.76 -19.46 2.08
C ASP A 208 -10.01 -20.84 1.46
N THR A 209 -9.96 -20.95 0.13
CA THR A 209 -9.91 -22.26 -0.54
C THR A 209 -8.58 -22.99 -0.33
N CYS A 210 -7.72 -22.48 0.56
CA CYS A 210 -6.57 -23.19 1.08
C CYS A 210 -6.56 -23.18 2.62
N SER A 211 -7.66 -23.60 3.24
CA SER A 211 -7.59 -24.19 4.58
C SER A 211 -6.95 -25.59 4.45
N HIS A 212 -5.65 -25.65 4.17
CA HIS A 212 -4.88 -26.69 4.82
C HIS A 212 -4.92 -26.33 6.30
N GLU A 213 -5.49 -27.22 7.10
CA GLU A 213 -5.53 -27.18 8.55
C GLU A 213 -4.11 -27.23 9.14
N ALA A 214 -3.24 -26.29 8.80
CA ALA A 214 -2.03 -26.01 9.54
C ALA A 214 -2.45 -25.03 10.64
N GLY A 215 -2.93 -25.58 11.76
CA GLY A 215 -3.19 -24.81 12.96
C GLY A 215 -2.03 -23.84 13.22
N ASN A 216 -2.38 -22.63 13.65
CA ASN A 216 -1.55 -21.46 13.88
C ASN A 216 -0.26 -21.72 14.70
N ARG A 217 0.71 -22.42 14.10
CA ARG A 217 2.01 -22.80 14.67
C ARG A 217 3.06 -21.86 14.09
N GLY A 218 3.33 -20.76 14.77
CA GLY A 218 4.50 -19.94 14.46
C GLY A 218 5.78 -20.59 15.00
N TRP A 219 6.95 -20.22 14.46
CA TRP A 219 8.24 -20.62 15.00
C TRP A 219 8.68 -19.69 16.14
N SER A 220 9.31 -20.23 17.19
CA SER A 220 9.89 -19.45 18.28
C SER A 220 11.39 -19.23 18.05
N VAL A 221 11.77 -17.99 17.73
CA VAL A 221 13.18 -17.60 17.49
C VAL A 221 14.05 -17.69 18.76
N LYS A 222 13.45 -17.76 19.96
CA LYS A 222 14.19 -17.86 21.23
C LYS A 222 15.01 -19.14 21.41
N GLY A 223 14.82 -20.15 20.57
CA GLY A 223 15.58 -21.40 20.57
C GLY A 223 16.08 -21.74 19.18
N LEU A 224 16.47 -20.74 18.40
CA LEU A 224 17.01 -20.93 17.07
C LEU A 224 18.34 -21.66 17.14
N GLU A 225 18.42 -22.82 16.50
CA GLU A 225 19.68 -23.52 16.22
C GLU A 225 20.21 -23.04 14.86
N GLU A 226 21.10 -22.04 14.87
CA GLU A 226 21.61 -21.38 13.67
C GLU A 226 22.29 -22.36 12.69
N ASP A 227 23.09 -23.29 13.21
CA ASP A 227 23.81 -24.28 12.39
C ASP A 227 22.84 -25.24 11.67
N ALA A 228 21.80 -25.70 12.36
CA ALA A 228 20.76 -26.57 11.79
C ALA A 228 19.95 -25.83 10.72
N PHE A 229 19.69 -24.53 10.91
CA PHE A 229 19.00 -23.69 9.92
C PHE A 229 19.83 -23.54 8.64
N ILE A 230 21.11 -23.19 8.79
CA ILE A 230 22.03 -22.96 7.67
C ILE A 230 22.23 -24.26 6.88
N GLU A 231 22.46 -25.38 7.57
CA GLU A 231 22.63 -26.69 6.93
C GLU A 231 21.40 -27.08 6.11
N MET A 232 20.19 -26.93 6.67
CA MET A 232 18.94 -27.29 5.98
C MET A 232 18.60 -26.34 4.83
N LEU A 233 18.97 -25.06 4.93
CA LEU A 233 18.74 -24.07 3.88
C LEU A 233 19.69 -24.27 2.70
N LEU A 234 20.97 -24.56 2.97
CA LEU A 234 22.03 -24.68 1.97
C LEU A 234 22.21 -26.11 1.42
N GLY A 235 21.77 -27.13 2.16
CA GLY A 235 22.00 -28.54 1.82
C GLY A 235 21.20 -29.07 0.62
N GLY A 236 20.31 -28.26 0.03
CA GLY A 236 19.48 -28.69 -1.09
C GLY A 236 19.97 -28.25 -2.47
N GLN A 237 19.75 -29.07 -3.51
CA GLN A 237 20.05 -28.76 -4.93
C GLN A 237 19.41 -27.46 -5.44
N SER A 238 20.02 -26.72 -6.36
CA SER A 238 19.40 -25.49 -6.89
C SER A 238 18.00 -25.74 -7.47
N PRO A 239 17.01 -24.87 -7.19
CA PRO A 239 15.66 -25.07 -7.67
C PRO A 239 15.59 -25.03 -9.20
N GLY A 240 15.05 -26.10 -9.79
CA GLY A 240 14.83 -26.25 -11.23
C GLY A 240 13.41 -25.87 -11.63
N GLY A 241 13.19 -25.57 -12.91
CA GLY A 241 11.85 -25.30 -13.46
C GLY A 241 11.53 -23.82 -13.70
N ALA A 242 10.24 -23.54 -13.89
CA ALA A 242 9.73 -22.18 -14.14
C ALA A 242 9.89 -21.28 -12.89
N ALA A 243 9.79 -19.96 -13.07
CA ALA A 243 9.97 -19.00 -11.98
C ALA A 243 9.02 -19.25 -10.78
N THR A 244 7.78 -19.66 -11.06
CA THR A 244 6.77 -20.00 -10.04
C THR A 244 7.16 -21.25 -9.24
N GLU A 245 7.61 -22.30 -9.92
CA GLU A 245 8.07 -23.55 -9.28
C GLU A 245 9.32 -23.31 -8.43
N LYS A 246 10.21 -22.42 -8.86
CA LYS A 246 11.40 -22.03 -8.08
C LYS A 246 11.02 -21.32 -6.78
N VAL A 247 10.02 -20.45 -6.82
CA VAL A 247 9.52 -19.75 -5.63
C VAL A 247 8.89 -20.76 -4.66
N GLU A 248 8.06 -21.68 -5.13
CA GLU A 248 7.46 -22.72 -4.28
C GLU A 248 8.51 -23.64 -3.66
N GLN A 249 9.51 -24.07 -4.44
CA GLN A 249 10.62 -24.88 -3.95
C GLN A 249 11.45 -24.14 -2.90
N MET A 250 11.70 -22.84 -3.10
CA MET A 250 12.42 -21.99 -2.14
C MET A 250 11.61 -21.79 -0.86
N MET A 251 10.33 -21.46 -0.97
CA MET A 251 9.43 -21.30 0.18
C MET A 251 9.37 -22.60 0.99
N GLY A 252 9.20 -23.75 0.34
CA GLY A 252 9.21 -25.04 1.01
C GLY A 252 10.53 -25.38 1.72
N ARG A 253 11.67 -24.87 1.22
CA ARG A 253 12.96 -25.01 1.89
C ARG A 253 13.07 -24.16 3.14
N ILE A 254 12.70 -22.89 3.03
CA ILE A 254 12.71 -21.97 4.16
C ILE A 254 11.82 -22.52 5.27
N THR A 255 10.62 -23.02 4.93
CA THR A 255 9.72 -23.67 5.89
C THR A 255 10.39 -24.87 6.58
N ARG A 256 11.01 -25.79 5.84
CA ARG A 256 11.70 -26.96 6.43
C ARG A 256 12.89 -26.56 7.30
N ALA A 257 13.66 -25.56 6.89
CA ALA A 257 14.77 -25.04 7.68
C ALA A 257 14.26 -24.42 8.98
N CYS A 258 13.16 -23.65 8.94
CA CYS A 258 12.51 -23.11 10.12
C CYS A 258 11.96 -24.22 11.04
N ASP A 259 11.32 -25.25 10.50
CA ASP A 259 10.78 -26.38 11.27
C ASP A 259 11.87 -27.19 11.98
N ALA A 260 13.03 -27.34 11.35
CA ALA A 260 14.17 -28.03 11.92
C ALA A 260 14.88 -27.20 13.00
N ALA A 261 15.04 -25.89 12.77
CA ALA A 261 15.86 -25.04 13.60
C ALA A 261 15.11 -24.33 14.74
N MET A 262 13.78 -24.30 14.70
CA MET A 262 12.98 -23.55 15.67
C MET A 262 11.82 -24.35 16.24
N PRO A 263 11.64 -24.37 17.58
CA PRO A 263 10.51 -25.03 18.19
C PRO A 263 9.18 -24.31 17.86
N SER A 264 8.13 -25.10 17.64
CA SER A 264 6.76 -24.58 17.43
C SER A 264 6.30 -23.79 18.65
N ARG A 265 5.80 -22.57 18.41
CA ARG A 265 5.20 -21.71 19.41
C ARG A 265 3.93 -22.37 19.95
N ARG A 266 3.92 -22.75 21.23
CA ARG A 266 2.70 -23.23 21.89
C ARG A 266 1.78 -22.06 22.15
N VAL A 267 0.55 -22.13 21.63
CA VAL A 267 -0.53 -21.22 22.05
C VAL A 267 -0.90 -21.61 23.48
N LEU A 268 -0.58 -20.77 24.45
CA LEU A 268 -1.18 -20.86 25.78
C LEU A 268 -2.69 -20.67 25.61
N ALA A 269 -3.47 -21.72 25.83
CA ALA A 269 -4.92 -21.62 25.88
C ALA A 269 -5.28 -20.57 26.94
N LYS A 270 -6.03 -19.53 26.53
CA LYS A 270 -6.65 -18.58 27.46
C LYS A 270 -7.42 -19.39 28.50
N ARG A 271 -6.98 -19.35 29.77
CA ARG A 271 -7.79 -19.83 30.89
C ARG A 271 -9.11 -19.08 30.84
N ARG A 272 -10.23 -19.80 30.69
CA ARG A 272 -11.56 -19.25 30.94
C ARG A 272 -11.59 -18.78 32.40
N SER A 273 -11.80 -17.49 32.62
CA SER A 273 -12.15 -16.95 33.93
C SER A 273 -13.54 -17.48 34.25
N ASN A 274 -13.66 -18.32 35.28
CA ASN A 274 -14.95 -18.65 35.86
C ASN A 274 -15.40 -17.42 36.66
N TYR A 275 -16.42 -16.73 36.14
CA TYR A 275 -17.37 -15.98 36.95
C TYR A 275 -18.69 -16.74 36.91
#